data_AF-A0A255ZPN6-F1
#
_entry.id   AF-A0A255ZPN6-F1
#
_cell.length_a   1.000
_cell.length_b   1.000
_cell.length_c   1.000
_cell.angle_alpha   90.00
_cell.angle_beta   90.00
_cell.angle_gamma   90.00
#
_symmetry.space_group_name_H-M   'P 1'
#
loop_
_entity.id
_entity.type
_entity.pdbx_description
1 polymer ?
#
loop_
_entity_poly.entity_id
_entity_poly.type
_entity_poly.pdbx_seq_one_letter_code
_entity_poly.pdbx_strand_id
1 'polypeptide(L)'
;MLSNEVLVVTTSNIAPLEISKYVKPISAHIVVGTNFFSDFLGGLTDVFGGKSATYQKKLAGLYNEAIVVLQNRAKEAGANCIVGLSIDVDEISGKGKSMFMITAIGTAVVIEKQKSATVSESERTYSSEFLSYDFIQTKIKEKQFLEKAEAGSLTFDDETWDFIISNKIEKMFPYIIAHYSDVIGNKSTMPEAFTKFDLNFQSFVNCLDEEKRHILIYQAIQANYSQNLKNYLVSVIKKLSLFNFKNVQDLLKSEDFKIQKIGLRVAICDKPFYNRSDIDEFELLKMLIEKSFLPRGEISVKKQLLTSKEKEVWNCECGNKNNEIDDYCSSCNLDIYGFYQSETKPNNALRLIDEKIAVICTFIK
;
A
#
# COMPACT_ATOMS: atom_id res chain seq x y z
N MET A 1 5.22 15.40 -14.45
CA MET A 1 4.60 14.65 -15.57
C MET A 1 3.11 14.92 -15.51
N LEU A 2 2.54 15.62 -16.50
CA LEU A 2 1.11 15.91 -16.57
C LEU A 2 0.32 14.59 -16.56
N SER A 3 -0.68 14.49 -15.70
CA SER A 3 -1.62 13.38 -15.67
C SER A 3 -2.30 13.25 -17.04
N ASN A 4 -1.96 12.18 -17.77
CA ASN A 4 -2.70 11.74 -18.95
C ASN A 4 -4.09 11.25 -18.49
N GLU A 5 -5.00 12.16 -18.16
CA GLU A 5 -6.41 11.80 -17.99
C GLU A 5 -7.02 11.52 -19.37
N VAL A 6 -7.55 10.31 -19.53
CA VAL A 6 -8.31 9.93 -20.73
C VAL A 6 -9.71 10.49 -20.57
N LEU A 7 -10.11 11.38 -21.48
CA LEU A 7 -11.48 11.93 -21.51
C LEU A 7 -12.47 10.80 -21.82
N VAL A 8 -13.53 10.67 -21.03
CA VAL A 8 -14.57 9.65 -21.24
C VAL A 8 -15.91 10.35 -21.41
N VAL A 9 -16.63 10.04 -22.49
CA VAL A 9 -17.95 10.60 -22.75
C VAL A 9 -18.93 9.52 -23.19
N THR A 10 -20.21 9.72 -22.87
CA THR A 10 -21.32 8.88 -23.32
C THR A 10 -21.78 9.23 -24.73
N THR A 11 -21.45 10.42 -25.22
CA THR A 11 -21.77 10.87 -26.58
C THR A 11 -20.82 10.22 -27.61
N SER A 12 -21.30 10.04 -28.84
CA SER A 12 -20.49 9.54 -29.96
C SER A 12 -19.60 10.62 -30.59
N ASN A 13 -19.85 11.89 -30.27
CA ASN A 13 -19.09 13.05 -30.75
C ASN A 13 -18.68 13.95 -29.56
N ILE A 14 -17.61 14.72 -29.74
CA ILE A 14 -16.94 15.54 -28.72
C ILE A 14 -16.68 16.98 -29.21
N ALA A 15 -17.58 17.54 -30.02
CA ALA A 15 -17.46 18.91 -30.51
C ALA A 15 -17.19 19.91 -29.35
N PRO A 16 -16.24 20.86 -29.50
CA PRO A 16 -15.52 21.24 -30.73
C PRO A 16 -14.20 20.46 -30.97
N LEU A 17 -13.93 19.39 -30.22
CA LEU A 17 -12.75 18.56 -30.43
C LEU A 17 -12.99 17.61 -31.62
N GLU A 18 -11.95 17.36 -32.41
CA GLU A 18 -12.01 16.41 -33.53
C GLU A 18 -11.30 15.10 -33.18
N ILE A 19 -11.93 13.99 -33.59
CA ILE A 19 -11.37 12.64 -33.47
C ILE A 19 -10.43 12.43 -34.66
N SER A 20 -9.12 12.38 -34.41
CA SER A 20 -8.11 12.11 -35.44
C SER A 20 -7.97 10.63 -35.78
N LYS A 21 -8.28 9.73 -34.84
CA LYS A 21 -8.19 8.28 -35.07
C LYS A 21 -9.16 7.50 -34.20
N TYR A 22 -9.95 6.61 -34.81
CA TYR A 22 -10.64 5.54 -34.09
C TYR A 22 -9.67 4.37 -33.90
N VAL A 23 -9.40 3.97 -32.65
CA VAL A 23 -8.38 2.96 -32.34
C VAL A 23 -8.99 1.57 -32.33
N LYS A 24 -9.89 1.29 -31.37
CA LYS A 24 -10.65 0.03 -31.26
C LYS A 24 -11.79 0.17 -30.25
N PRO A 25 -12.84 -0.67 -30.34
CA PRO A 25 -13.75 -0.88 -29.22
C PRO A 25 -13.00 -1.44 -28.00
N ILE A 26 -13.42 -1.02 -26.82
CA ILE A 26 -12.90 -1.49 -25.53
C ILE A 26 -14.06 -1.83 -24.61
N SER A 27 -13.85 -2.81 -23.73
CA SER A 27 -14.82 -3.19 -22.70
C SER A 27 -14.17 -3.24 -21.32
N ALA A 28 -14.96 -3.28 -20.26
CA ALA A 28 -14.56 -3.65 -18.90
C ALA A 28 -15.72 -4.43 -18.27
N HIS A 29 -15.39 -5.48 -17.52
CA HIS A 29 -16.38 -6.33 -16.86
C HIS A 29 -16.00 -6.49 -15.40
N ILE A 30 -16.94 -6.18 -14.51
CA ILE A 30 -16.79 -6.33 -13.06
C ILE A 30 -17.88 -7.27 -12.58
N VAL A 31 -17.49 -8.37 -11.92
CA VAL A 31 -18.42 -9.36 -11.37
C VAL A 31 -18.51 -9.20 -9.87
N VAL A 32 -19.72 -9.04 -9.37
CA VAL A 32 -20.04 -8.78 -7.98
C VAL A 32 -20.86 -9.93 -7.42
N GLY A 33 -20.37 -10.56 -6.35
CA GLY A 33 -20.97 -11.77 -5.76
C GLY A 33 -22.17 -11.50 -4.85
N THR A 34 -22.93 -12.56 -4.56
CA THR A 34 -24.14 -12.54 -3.71
C THR A 34 -23.94 -11.89 -2.35
N ASN A 35 -22.74 -11.98 -1.75
CA ASN A 35 -22.44 -11.36 -0.45
C ASN A 35 -22.62 -9.84 -0.46
N PHE A 36 -22.31 -9.19 -1.58
CA PHE A 36 -22.52 -7.76 -1.76
C PHE A 36 -24.00 -7.37 -1.67
N PHE A 37 -24.91 -8.26 -2.09
CA PHE A 37 -26.36 -8.07 -2.07
C PHE A 37 -27.07 -8.68 -0.86
N SER A 38 -26.53 -9.72 -0.23
CA SER A 38 -27.08 -10.24 1.04
C SER A 38 -26.84 -9.28 2.20
N ASP A 39 -25.71 -8.57 2.21
CA ASP A 39 -25.46 -7.44 3.13
C ASP A 39 -26.43 -6.28 2.87
N PHE A 40 -26.95 -6.18 1.63
CA PHE A 40 -27.97 -5.21 1.25
C PHE A 40 -29.37 -5.64 1.71
N LEU A 41 -29.76 -6.91 1.63
CA LEU A 41 -31.06 -7.40 2.12
C LEU A 41 -31.14 -7.54 3.65
N GLY A 42 -30.04 -7.85 4.32
CA GLY A 42 -29.99 -7.99 5.78
C GLY A 42 -30.20 -6.69 6.56
N GLY A 43 -29.97 -5.52 5.91
CA GLY A 43 -30.19 -4.20 6.49
C GLY A 43 -31.42 -3.44 5.95
N LEU A 44 -32.22 -4.06 5.08
CA LEU A 44 -33.32 -3.39 4.35
C LEU A 44 -34.73 -3.69 4.87
N THR A 45 -34.88 -4.48 5.93
CA THR A 45 -36.22 -4.79 6.47
C THR A 45 -36.98 -3.57 7.01
N ASP A 46 -36.31 -2.44 7.27
CA ASP A 46 -36.95 -1.30 7.95
C ASP A 46 -37.25 -0.07 7.07
N VAL A 47 -36.99 -0.08 5.76
CA VAL A 47 -37.25 1.12 4.92
C VAL A 47 -38.01 0.79 3.64
N PHE A 48 -39.33 0.98 3.72
CA PHE A 48 -40.22 1.11 2.56
C PHE A 48 -39.66 2.12 1.53
N GLY A 49 -39.28 1.64 0.35
CA GLY A 49 -39.28 2.42 -0.90
C GLY A 49 -38.31 3.61 -1.04
N GLY A 50 -37.28 3.72 -0.20
CA GLY A 50 -36.29 4.82 -0.25
C GLY A 50 -34.95 4.43 -0.88
N LYS A 51 -34.29 5.36 -1.58
CA LYS A 51 -32.91 5.23 -2.09
C LYS A 51 -31.96 4.82 -0.95
N SER A 52 -31.51 3.56 -0.94
CA SER A 52 -30.46 3.15 0.01
C SER A 52 -29.16 3.87 -0.34
N ALA A 53 -28.76 4.85 0.46
CA ALA A 53 -27.55 5.64 0.24
C ALA A 53 -26.30 4.75 0.14
N THR A 54 -26.25 3.67 0.94
CA THR A 54 -25.18 2.67 0.92
C THR A 54 -25.15 1.90 -0.41
N TYR A 55 -26.32 1.53 -0.94
CA TYR A 55 -26.44 0.86 -2.24
C TYR A 55 -25.97 1.75 -3.38
N GLN A 56 -26.40 3.02 -3.38
CA GLN A 56 -26.02 3.99 -4.40
C GLN A 56 -24.51 4.26 -4.38
N LYS A 57 -23.92 4.37 -3.19
CA LYS A 57 -22.47 4.58 -3.04
C LYS A 57 -21.65 3.41 -3.56
N LYS A 58 -22.06 2.17 -3.22
CA LYS A 58 -21.37 0.97 -3.69
C LYS A 58 -21.50 0.81 -5.21
N LEU A 59 -22.69 1.05 -5.79
CA LEU A 59 -22.88 1.06 -7.24
C LEU A 59 -22.04 2.14 -7.92
N ALA A 60 -22.04 3.38 -7.41
CA ALA A 60 -21.20 4.45 -7.95
C ALA A 60 -19.70 4.08 -7.92
N GLY A 61 -19.25 3.41 -6.86
CA GLY A 61 -17.90 2.84 -6.77
C GLY A 61 -17.58 1.87 -7.90
N LEU A 62 -18.49 0.92 -8.17
CA LEU A 62 -18.32 -0.06 -9.25
C LEU A 62 -18.34 0.58 -10.64
N TYR A 63 -19.16 1.61 -10.85
CA TYR A 63 -19.19 2.37 -12.11
C TYR A 63 -17.85 3.08 -12.33
N ASN A 64 -17.32 3.72 -11.28
CA ASN A 64 -16.01 4.38 -11.34
C ASN A 64 -14.88 3.38 -11.60
N GLU A 65 -14.92 2.21 -10.97
CA GLU A 65 -13.94 1.14 -11.21
C GLU A 65 -13.98 0.69 -12.68
N ALA A 66 -15.17 0.49 -13.25
CA ALA A 66 -15.31 0.09 -14.66
C ALA A 66 -14.75 1.17 -15.61
N ILE A 67 -14.99 2.45 -15.31
CA ILE A 67 -14.44 3.58 -16.06
C ILE A 67 -12.92 3.62 -15.97
N VAL A 68 -12.33 3.43 -14.78
CA VAL A 68 -10.87 3.40 -14.60
C VAL A 68 -10.22 2.27 -15.41
N VAL A 69 -10.83 1.07 -15.40
CA VAL A 69 -10.35 -0.06 -16.23
C VAL A 69 -10.43 0.28 -17.72
N LEU A 70 -11.52 0.89 -18.18
CA LEU A 70 -11.64 1.35 -19.57
C LEU A 70 -10.58 2.41 -19.92
N GLN A 71 -10.34 3.38 -19.04
CA GLN A 71 -9.31 4.41 -19.24
C GLN A 71 -7.92 3.79 -19.38
N ASN A 72 -7.58 2.79 -18.56
CA ASN A 72 -6.32 2.07 -18.67
C ASN A 72 -6.22 1.31 -20.00
N ARG A 73 -7.28 0.62 -20.43
CA ARG A 73 -7.32 -0.05 -21.75
C ARG A 73 -7.19 0.93 -22.92
N ALA A 74 -7.75 2.14 -22.79
CA ALA A 74 -7.58 3.19 -23.79
C ALA A 74 -6.12 3.67 -23.85
N LYS A 75 -5.47 3.89 -22.69
CA LYS A 75 -4.04 4.26 -22.62
C LYS A 75 -3.15 3.19 -23.26
N GLU A 76 -3.38 1.92 -22.93
CA GLU A 76 -2.67 0.78 -23.52
C GLU A 76 -2.85 0.71 -25.04
N ALA A 77 -4.04 1.09 -25.54
CA ALA A 77 -4.33 1.16 -26.97
C ALA A 77 -3.72 2.40 -27.66
N GLY A 78 -3.09 3.32 -26.92
CA GLY A 78 -2.58 4.58 -27.45
C GLY A 78 -3.66 5.64 -27.71
N ALA A 79 -4.85 5.47 -27.12
CA ALA A 79 -5.94 6.44 -27.16
C ALA A 79 -5.83 7.45 -26.00
N ASN A 80 -6.38 8.65 -26.21
CA ASN A 80 -6.49 9.70 -25.19
C ASN A 80 -7.95 10.09 -24.88
N CYS A 81 -8.92 9.44 -25.53
CA CYS A 81 -10.34 9.64 -25.28
C CYS A 81 -11.14 8.35 -25.50
N ILE A 82 -12.28 8.22 -24.83
CA ILE A 82 -13.28 7.17 -25.00
C ILE A 82 -14.60 7.86 -25.32
N VAL A 83 -15.20 7.49 -26.45
CA VAL A 83 -16.53 7.98 -26.86
C VAL A 83 -17.57 6.86 -26.86
N GLY A 84 -18.84 7.23 -26.73
CA GLY A 84 -19.94 6.27 -26.72
C GLY A 84 -19.89 5.33 -25.52
N LEU A 85 -19.47 5.82 -24.35
CA LEU A 85 -19.53 5.04 -23.12
C LEU A 85 -20.97 4.58 -22.86
N SER A 86 -21.13 3.28 -22.69
CA SER A 86 -22.36 2.63 -22.22
C SER A 86 -21.99 1.68 -21.07
N ILE A 87 -22.80 1.67 -20.03
CA ILE A 87 -22.62 0.81 -18.86
C ILE A 87 -23.95 0.08 -18.63
N ASP A 88 -23.89 -1.24 -18.66
CA ASP A 88 -25.00 -2.14 -18.42
C ASP A 88 -24.74 -2.96 -17.16
N VAL A 89 -25.83 -3.35 -16.48
CA VAL A 89 -25.80 -4.21 -15.29
C VAL A 89 -26.68 -5.42 -15.55
N ASP A 90 -26.06 -6.59 -15.61
CA ASP A 90 -26.71 -7.87 -15.88
C ASP A 90 -26.69 -8.76 -14.63
N GLU A 91 -27.77 -9.50 -14.40
CA GLU A 91 -27.77 -10.55 -13.38
C GLU A 91 -27.31 -11.88 -13.99
N ILE A 92 -26.32 -12.50 -13.35
CA ILE A 92 -25.82 -13.85 -13.64
C ILE A 92 -26.22 -14.75 -12.46
N SER A 93 -27.32 -15.48 -12.62
CA SER A 93 -27.86 -16.36 -11.58
C SER A 93 -27.65 -17.84 -11.90
N GLY A 94 -27.17 -18.62 -10.92
CA GLY A 94 -26.93 -20.06 -11.08
C GLY A 94 -26.64 -20.78 -9.77
N LYS A 95 -27.18 -22.01 -9.61
CA LYS A 95 -26.97 -22.88 -8.42
C LYS A 95 -27.27 -22.19 -7.07
N GLY A 96 -28.32 -21.35 -7.02
CA GLY A 96 -28.73 -20.63 -5.81
C GLY A 96 -27.83 -19.45 -5.41
N LYS A 97 -26.92 -19.02 -6.29
CA LYS A 97 -26.12 -17.80 -6.15
C LYS A 97 -26.54 -16.80 -7.23
N SER A 98 -26.80 -15.56 -6.83
CA SER A 98 -27.01 -14.42 -7.73
C SER A 98 -25.73 -13.58 -7.77
N MET A 99 -25.24 -13.28 -8.96
CA MET A 99 -24.11 -12.37 -9.18
C MET A 99 -24.55 -11.27 -10.12
N PHE A 100 -23.96 -10.09 -9.99
CA PHE A 100 -24.19 -8.99 -10.91
C PHE A 100 -22.93 -8.74 -11.72
N MET A 101 -23.07 -8.61 -13.03
CA MET A 101 -22.00 -8.23 -13.92
C MET A 101 -22.26 -6.81 -14.40
N ILE A 102 -21.30 -5.92 -14.13
CA ILE A 102 -21.29 -4.58 -14.70
C ILE A 102 -20.41 -4.62 -15.92
N THR A 103 -20.98 -4.30 -17.07
CA THR A 103 -20.30 -4.25 -18.36
C THR A 103 -20.24 -2.81 -18.83
N ALA A 104 -19.03 -2.26 -18.92
CA ALA A 104 -18.81 -0.96 -19.53
C ALA A 104 -18.17 -1.13 -20.91
N ILE A 105 -18.70 -0.46 -21.93
CA ILE A 105 -18.17 -0.49 -23.30
C ILE A 105 -18.01 0.93 -23.84
N GLY A 106 -17.07 1.10 -24.76
CA GLY A 106 -16.87 2.36 -25.48
C GLY A 106 -15.90 2.19 -26.64
N THR A 107 -15.68 3.27 -27.40
CA THR A 107 -14.69 3.30 -28.48
C THR A 107 -13.49 4.13 -28.06
N ALA A 108 -12.31 3.51 -28.01
CA ALA A 108 -11.06 4.22 -27.76
C ALA A 108 -10.68 5.02 -29.01
N VAL A 109 -10.44 6.32 -28.84
CA VAL A 109 -10.13 7.26 -29.92
C VAL A 109 -8.95 8.17 -29.56
N VAL A 110 -8.27 8.68 -30.57
CA VAL A 110 -7.29 9.76 -30.44
C VAL A 110 -7.97 11.04 -30.88
N ILE A 111 -7.88 12.06 -30.06
CA ILE A 111 -8.42 13.39 -30.30
C ILE A 111 -7.26 14.37 -30.44
N GLU A 112 -7.40 15.34 -31.34
CA GLU A 112 -6.39 16.37 -31.48
C GLU A 112 -6.40 17.29 -30.27
N LYS A 113 -5.24 17.48 -29.64
CA LYS A 113 -5.10 18.56 -28.66
C LYS A 113 -5.19 19.87 -29.44
N GLN A 114 -6.20 20.68 -29.17
CA GLN A 114 -6.15 22.06 -29.66
C GLN A 114 -4.86 22.70 -29.13
N LYS A 115 -4.13 23.38 -30.00
CA LYS A 115 -3.09 24.34 -29.58
C LYS A 115 -3.79 25.50 -28.89
N SER A 116 -4.19 25.30 -27.65
CA SER A 116 -4.60 26.39 -26.78
C SER A 116 -3.36 27.20 -26.47
N ALA A 117 -3.40 28.48 -26.83
CA ALA A 117 -2.48 29.49 -26.37
C ALA A 117 -2.25 29.35 -24.86
N THR A 118 -1.02 29.66 -24.44
CA THR A 118 -0.50 29.65 -23.09
C THR A 118 -1.53 30.13 -22.06
N VAL A 119 -2.17 29.19 -21.37
CA VAL A 119 -2.89 29.45 -20.12
C VAL A 119 -2.15 28.67 -19.05
N SER A 120 -1.69 29.41 -18.04
CA SER A 120 -0.88 28.94 -16.92
C SER A 120 -1.50 27.75 -16.20
N GLU A 121 -0.64 26.79 -15.86
CA GLU A 121 -0.91 25.49 -15.25
C GLU A 121 -1.41 25.52 -13.79
N SER A 122 -1.88 26.66 -13.29
CA SER A 122 -2.24 26.84 -11.88
C SER A 122 -3.72 26.69 -11.54
N GLU A 123 -4.62 26.50 -12.51
CA GLU A 123 -6.07 26.54 -12.25
C GLU A 123 -6.83 25.44 -13.02
N ARG A 124 -6.60 24.18 -12.66
CA ARG A 124 -7.56 23.09 -12.92
C ARG A 124 -7.86 22.33 -11.64
N THR A 125 -8.30 23.07 -10.64
CA THR A 125 -9.14 22.50 -9.58
C THR A 125 -10.57 22.66 -10.07
N TYR A 126 -11.34 21.59 -10.16
CA TYR A 126 -12.79 21.68 -10.28
C TYR A 126 -13.32 22.51 -9.10
N SER A 127 -13.46 23.83 -9.24
CA SER A 127 -14.32 24.60 -8.35
C SER A 127 -15.74 24.46 -8.87
N SER A 128 -16.45 23.43 -8.42
CA SER A 128 -17.89 23.56 -8.41
C SER A 128 -18.20 24.62 -7.35
N GLU A 129 -18.73 25.77 -7.76
CA GLU A 129 -19.27 26.80 -6.84
C GLU A 129 -20.38 26.24 -5.92
N PHE A 130 -20.79 24.98 -6.15
CA PHE A 130 -21.79 24.25 -5.41
C PHE A 130 -21.19 22.96 -4.84
N LEU A 131 -21.39 22.73 -3.55
CA LEU A 131 -21.14 21.44 -2.89
C LEU A 131 -22.44 20.65 -2.84
N SER A 132 -22.40 19.36 -3.14
CA SER A 132 -23.57 18.51 -2.98
C SER A 132 -23.92 18.36 -1.50
N TYR A 133 -25.20 18.15 -1.20
CA TYR A 133 -25.64 17.82 0.17
C TYR A 133 -24.86 16.61 0.72
N ASP A 134 -24.65 15.57 -0.11
CA ASP A 134 -23.91 14.38 0.25
C ASP A 134 -22.44 14.66 0.62
N PHE A 135 -21.77 15.54 -0.14
CA PHE A 135 -20.41 15.96 0.17
C PHE A 135 -20.36 16.70 1.51
N ILE A 136 -21.29 17.63 1.75
CA ILE A 136 -21.38 18.37 3.02
C ILE A 136 -21.61 17.41 4.18
N GLN A 137 -22.58 16.49 4.08
CA GLN A 137 -22.85 15.51 5.14
C GLN A 137 -21.66 14.59 5.40
N THR A 138 -20.97 14.16 4.34
CA THR A 138 -19.74 13.37 4.45
C THR A 138 -18.66 14.12 5.21
N LYS A 139 -18.44 15.41 4.90
CA LYS A 139 -17.42 16.22 5.59
C LYS A 139 -17.79 16.57 7.03
N ILE A 140 -19.07 16.76 7.33
CA ILE A 140 -19.54 16.91 8.72
C ILE A 140 -19.28 15.63 9.51
N LYS A 141 -19.65 14.46 8.98
CA LYS A 141 -19.44 13.18 9.68
C LYS A 141 -17.95 12.84 9.82
N GLU A 142 -17.12 13.14 8.82
CA GLU A 142 -15.65 13.05 8.92
C GLU A 142 -15.12 13.89 10.10
N LYS A 143 -15.56 15.16 10.21
CA LYS A 143 -15.15 16.05 11.30
C LYS A 143 -15.57 15.49 12.66
N GLN A 144 -16.81 15.04 12.80
CA GLN A 144 -17.31 14.46 14.05
C GLN A 144 -16.53 13.20 14.47
N PHE A 145 -16.14 12.35 13.51
CA PHE A 145 -15.35 11.16 13.80
C PHE A 145 -13.96 11.53 14.30
N LEU A 146 -13.31 12.53 13.68
CA LEU A 146 -12.01 13.02 14.12
C LEU A 146 -12.08 13.63 15.52
N GLU A 147 -13.10 14.44 15.83
CA GLU A 147 -13.32 15.01 17.16
C GLU A 147 -13.52 13.92 18.22
N LYS A 148 -14.32 12.89 17.93
CA LYS A 148 -14.52 11.74 18.83
C LYS A 148 -13.24 10.93 19.02
N ALA A 149 -12.46 10.74 17.96
CA ALA A 149 -11.20 10.00 18.00
C ALA A 149 -10.15 10.73 18.85
N GLU A 150 -10.06 12.05 18.71
CA GLU A 150 -9.20 12.91 19.54
C GLU A 150 -9.62 12.88 21.01
N ALA A 151 -10.93 12.85 21.29
CA ALA A 151 -11.46 12.68 22.64
C ALA A 151 -11.34 11.24 23.18
N GLY A 152 -10.84 10.28 22.40
CA GLY A 152 -10.75 8.87 22.80
C GLY A 152 -12.11 8.16 22.96
N SER A 153 -13.18 8.74 22.43
CA SER A 153 -14.57 8.27 22.58
C SER A 153 -15.12 7.58 21.33
N LEU A 154 -14.35 7.56 20.23
CA LEU A 154 -14.76 6.89 18.99
C LEU A 154 -14.69 5.37 19.14
N THR A 155 -15.80 4.70 18.80
CA THR A 155 -15.87 3.24 18.67
C THR A 155 -15.57 2.84 17.24
N PHE A 156 -14.68 1.86 17.06
CA PHE A 156 -14.35 1.31 15.74
C PHE A 156 -15.21 0.08 15.42
N ASP A 157 -16.53 0.29 15.38
CA ASP A 157 -17.51 -0.69 14.89
C ASP A 157 -17.52 -0.77 13.35
N ASP A 158 -18.35 -1.66 12.82
CA ASP A 158 -18.39 -1.93 11.38
C ASP A 158 -18.87 -0.71 10.58
N GLU A 159 -19.82 0.07 11.11
CA GLU A 159 -20.28 1.32 10.47
C GLU A 159 -19.15 2.36 10.41
N THR A 160 -18.38 2.48 11.49
CA THR A 160 -17.27 3.43 11.57
C THR A 160 -16.19 3.08 10.57
N TRP A 161 -15.79 1.80 10.50
CA TRP A 161 -14.83 1.31 9.51
C TRP A 161 -15.32 1.52 8.08
N ASP A 162 -16.56 1.15 7.77
CA ASP A 162 -17.16 1.32 6.45
C ASP A 162 -17.14 2.78 6.01
N PHE A 163 -17.48 3.69 6.91
CA PHE A 163 -17.47 5.12 6.62
C PHE A 163 -16.04 5.64 6.36
N ILE A 164 -15.06 5.25 7.18
CA ILE A 164 -13.65 5.67 7.02
C ILE A 164 -13.11 5.16 5.67
N ILE A 165 -13.32 3.87 5.37
CA ILE A 165 -12.80 3.21 4.17
C ILE A 165 -13.47 3.79 2.93
N SER A 166 -14.80 3.87 2.91
CA SER A 166 -15.58 4.33 1.76
C SER A 166 -15.35 5.82 1.43
N ASN A 167 -14.80 6.60 2.36
CA ASN A 167 -14.48 8.01 2.18
C ASN A 167 -12.98 8.30 2.21
N LYS A 168 -12.13 7.27 2.28
CA LYS A 168 -10.66 7.37 2.30
C LYS A 168 -10.13 8.39 3.32
N ILE A 169 -10.64 8.34 4.55
CA ILE A 169 -10.30 9.35 5.59
C ILE A 169 -8.90 9.08 6.16
N GLU A 170 -7.86 9.49 5.42
CA GLU A 170 -6.45 9.25 5.76
C GLU A 170 -6.05 9.77 7.15
N LYS A 171 -6.68 10.86 7.59
CA LYS A 171 -6.44 11.49 8.90
C LYS A 171 -6.78 10.58 10.08
N MET A 172 -7.52 9.51 9.83
CA MET A 172 -7.90 8.54 10.87
C MET A 172 -6.75 7.58 11.22
N PHE A 173 -5.71 7.48 10.39
CA PHE A 173 -4.57 6.58 10.58
C PHE A 173 -3.95 6.63 12.00
N PRO A 174 -3.52 7.79 12.54
CA PRO A 174 -2.90 7.84 13.86
C PRO A 174 -3.83 7.38 14.98
N TYR A 175 -5.12 7.69 14.88
CA TYR A 175 -6.11 7.30 15.88
C TYR A 175 -6.41 5.80 15.86
N ILE A 176 -6.50 5.21 14.66
CA ILE A 176 -6.64 3.75 14.50
C ILE A 176 -5.45 3.03 15.14
N ILE A 177 -4.23 3.46 14.81
CA ILE A 177 -3.01 2.82 15.30
C ILE A 177 -2.90 2.96 16.83
N ALA A 178 -3.26 4.11 17.39
CA ALA A 178 -3.29 4.32 18.84
C ALA A 178 -4.32 3.42 19.52
N HIS A 179 -5.55 3.37 19.00
CA HIS A 179 -6.66 2.59 19.56
C HIS A 179 -6.34 1.09 19.61
N TYR A 180 -5.75 0.54 18.54
CA TYR A 180 -5.42 -0.88 18.44
C TYR A 180 -4.01 -1.25 18.93
N SER A 181 -3.30 -0.32 19.59
CA SER A 181 -1.93 -0.56 20.05
C SER A 181 -1.80 -1.76 20.99
N ASP A 182 -2.76 -1.94 21.91
CA ASP A 182 -2.81 -3.08 22.82
C ASP A 182 -3.10 -4.40 22.09
N VAL A 183 -4.08 -4.39 21.18
CA VAL A 183 -4.44 -5.54 20.34
C VAL A 183 -3.24 -6.00 19.50
N ILE A 184 -2.48 -5.07 18.93
CA ILE A 184 -1.26 -5.36 18.16
C ILE A 184 -0.17 -5.94 19.07
N GLY A 185 0.00 -5.38 20.27
CA GLY A 185 0.96 -5.86 21.27
C GLY A 185 0.66 -7.26 21.79
N ASN A 186 -0.63 -7.60 21.88
CA ASN A 186 -1.16 -8.81 22.51
C ASN A 186 -1.83 -9.77 21.50
N LYS A 187 -1.43 -9.75 20.23
CA LYS A 187 -2.04 -10.56 19.16
C LYS A 187 -2.13 -12.07 19.45
N SER A 188 -1.21 -12.61 20.27
CA SER A 188 -1.21 -14.03 20.65
C SER A 188 -2.31 -14.36 21.67
N THR A 189 -2.69 -13.41 22.52
CA THR A 189 -3.74 -13.56 23.53
C THR A 189 -5.08 -12.98 23.07
N MET A 190 -5.08 -12.12 22.05
CA MET A 190 -6.27 -11.51 21.44
C MET A 190 -6.39 -11.80 19.92
N PRO A 191 -6.38 -13.07 19.48
CA PRO A 191 -6.28 -13.41 18.05
C PRO A 191 -7.49 -12.97 17.23
N GLU A 192 -8.70 -13.05 17.77
CA GLU A 192 -9.93 -12.65 17.07
C GLU A 192 -10.00 -11.13 16.86
N ALA A 193 -9.74 -10.36 17.91
CA ALA A 193 -9.68 -8.90 17.85
C ALA A 193 -8.58 -8.44 16.89
N PHE A 194 -7.40 -9.07 16.94
CA PHE A 194 -6.32 -8.79 16.01
C PHE A 194 -6.68 -9.11 14.56
N THR A 195 -7.34 -10.24 14.32
CA THR A 195 -7.76 -10.64 12.95
C THR A 195 -8.77 -9.64 12.37
N LYS A 196 -9.78 -9.24 13.15
CA LYS A 196 -10.76 -8.23 12.73
C LYS A 196 -10.07 -6.90 12.41
N PHE A 197 -9.18 -6.44 13.30
CA PHE A 197 -8.39 -5.24 13.08
C PHE A 197 -7.50 -5.34 11.83
N ASP A 198 -6.76 -6.43 11.65
CA ASP A 198 -5.81 -6.63 10.55
C ASP A 198 -6.51 -6.57 9.18
N LEU A 199 -7.71 -7.14 9.06
CA LEU A 199 -8.52 -7.09 7.85
C LEU A 199 -9.01 -5.66 7.56
N ASN A 200 -9.57 -4.98 8.56
CA ASN A 200 -10.07 -3.62 8.39
C ASN A 200 -8.95 -2.62 8.12
N PHE A 201 -7.82 -2.76 8.80
CA PHE A 201 -6.66 -1.91 8.60
C PHE A 201 -6.04 -2.08 7.21
N GLN A 202 -5.91 -3.32 6.72
CA GLN A 202 -5.47 -3.57 5.35
C GLN A 202 -6.43 -2.95 4.33
N SER A 203 -7.74 -3.07 4.56
CA SER A 203 -8.76 -2.49 3.68
C SER A 203 -8.70 -0.96 3.67
N PHE A 204 -8.51 -0.35 4.83
CA PHE A 204 -8.26 1.07 4.99
C PHE A 204 -7.01 1.51 4.24
N VAL A 205 -5.85 0.88 4.47
CA VAL A 205 -4.62 1.23 3.76
C VAL A 205 -4.81 1.06 2.25
N ASN A 206 -5.44 -0.02 1.80
CA ASN A 206 -5.60 -0.29 0.38
C ASN A 206 -6.53 0.69 -0.36
N CYS A 207 -7.49 1.32 0.34
CA CYS A 207 -8.39 2.30 -0.27
C CYS A 207 -7.74 3.68 -0.46
N LEU A 208 -6.65 3.98 0.26
CA LEU A 208 -5.94 5.25 0.14
C LEU A 208 -5.15 5.34 -1.17
N ASP A 209 -4.88 6.58 -1.58
CA ASP A 209 -4.06 6.85 -2.76
C ASP A 209 -2.62 6.33 -2.55
N GLU A 210 -1.99 5.88 -3.63
CA GLU A 210 -0.72 5.15 -3.55
C GLU A 210 0.37 5.87 -2.77
N GLU A 211 0.54 7.17 -3.01
CA GLU A 211 1.50 8.01 -2.31
C GLU A 211 1.24 8.04 -0.80
N LYS A 212 -0.04 8.16 -0.41
CA LYS A 212 -0.47 8.25 1.00
C LYS A 212 -0.23 6.95 1.75
N ARG A 213 -0.43 5.81 1.10
CA ARG A 213 -0.13 4.48 1.70
C ARG A 213 1.33 4.39 2.14
N HIS A 214 2.25 4.80 1.26
CA HIS A 214 3.68 4.81 1.57
C HIS A 214 3.99 5.84 2.66
N ILE A 215 3.57 7.09 2.50
CA ILE A 215 3.85 8.16 3.47
C ILE A 215 3.44 7.75 4.88
N LEU A 216 2.18 7.34 5.08
CA LEU A 216 1.66 7.03 6.42
C LEU A 216 2.38 5.85 7.07
N ILE A 217 2.59 4.75 6.33
CA ILE A 217 3.20 3.53 6.87
C ILE A 217 4.67 3.77 7.22
N TYR A 218 5.45 4.37 6.32
CA TYR A 218 6.89 4.57 6.55
C TYR A 218 7.18 5.68 7.56
N GLN A 219 6.35 6.73 7.64
CA GLN A 219 6.44 7.72 8.73
C GLN A 219 6.12 7.08 10.09
N ALA A 220 5.11 6.21 10.16
CA ALA A 220 4.80 5.50 11.39
C ALA A 220 5.92 4.54 11.82
N ILE A 221 6.63 3.91 10.88
CA ILE A 221 7.82 3.10 11.24
C ILE A 221 8.91 3.95 11.88
N GLN A 222 9.13 5.16 11.38
CA GLN A 222 10.15 6.09 11.89
C GLN A 222 9.72 6.82 13.17
N ALA A 223 8.42 6.90 13.45
CA ALA A 223 7.89 7.52 14.65
C ALA A 223 8.24 6.73 15.93
N ASN A 224 8.02 7.38 17.08
CA ASN A 224 8.25 6.79 18.40
C ASN A 224 7.13 5.84 18.83
N TYR A 225 6.93 4.78 18.06
CA TYR A 225 5.96 3.71 18.33
C TYR A 225 6.64 2.44 18.86
N SER A 226 5.83 1.56 19.46
CA SER A 226 6.31 0.29 20.00
C SER A 226 6.90 -0.61 18.91
N GLN A 227 7.85 -1.47 19.29
CA GLN A 227 8.46 -2.41 18.35
C GLN A 227 7.43 -3.39 17.76
N ASN A 228 6.41 -3.77 18.53
CA ASN A 228 5.32 -4.63 18.07
C ASN A 228 4.53 -3.98 16.93
N LEU A 229 4.21 -2.69 17.07
CA LEU A 229 3.55 -1.92 16.02
C LEU A 229 4.43 -1.78 14.78
N LYS A 230 5.72 -1.43 14.93
CA LYS A 230 6.65 -1.37 13.80
C LYS A 230 6.75 -2.72 13.07
N ASN A 231 6.82 -3.82 13.82
CA ASN A 231 6.84 -5.17 13.26
C ASN A 231 5.55 -5.51 12.52
N TYR A 232 4.39 -5.07 13.03
CA TYR A 232 3.11 -5.21 12.36
C TYR A 232 3.07 -4.40 11.05
N LEU A 233 3.53 -3.15 11.05
CA LEU A 233 3.59 -2.32 9.84
C LEU A 233 4.48 -2.92 8.76
N VAL A 234 5.61 -3.55 9.13
CA VAL A 234 6.43 -4.33 8.17
C VAL A 234 5.63 -5.49 7.56
N SER A 235 4.78 -6.16 8.36
CA SER A 235 3.91 -7.21 7.82
C SER A 235 2.86 -6.66 6.86
N VAL A 236 2.35 -5.45 7.10
CA VAL A 236 1.42 -4.75 6.19
C VAL A 236 2.14 -4.38 4.89
N ILE A 237 3.37 -3.87 4.95
CA ILE A 237 4.19 -3.60 3.74
C ILE A 237 4.31 -4.86 2.89
N LYS A 238 4.59 -6.02 3.51
CA LYS A 238 4.70 -7.29 2.81
C LYS A 238 3.36 -7.74 2.20
N LYS A 239 2.27 -7.74 2.98
CA LYS A 239 0.95 -8.20 2.52
C LYS A 239 0.40 -7.35 1.37
N LEU A 240 0.64 -6.04 1.42
CA LEU A 240 0.13 -5.08 0.45
C LEU A 240 1.15 -4.70 -0.63
N SER A 241 2.32 -5.36 -0.67
CA SER A 241 3.41 -5.10 -1.63
C SER A 241 3.83 -3.62 -1.70
N LEU A 242 3.92 -2.95 -0.55
CA LEU A 242 4.23 -1.51 -0.43
C LEU A 242 5.73 -1.22 -0.33
N PHE A 243 6.57 -2.07 -0.92
CA PHE A 243 8.00 -1.83 -0.98
C PHE A 243 8.28 -0.56 -1.80
N ASN A 244 9.11 0.34 -1.24
CA ASN A 244 9.51 1.56 -1.92
C ASN A 244 10.99 1.87 -1.66
N PHE A 245 11.79 1.95 -2.73
CA PHE A 245 13.24 2.15 -2.65
C PHE A 245 13.64 3.33 -1.79
N LYS A 246 13.11 4.53 -2.08
CA LYS A 246 13.46 5.75 -1.36
C LYS A 246 13.21 5.62 0.14
N ASN A 247 12.03 5.14 0.53
CA ASN A 247 11.70 4.97 1.94
C ASN A 247 12.61 3.93 2.63
N VAL A 248 12.93 2.83 1.95
CA VAL A 248 13.87 1.82 2.50
C VAL A 248 15.28 2.39 2.66
N GLN A 249 15.75 3.18 1.71
CA GLN A 249 17.02 3.89 1.82
C GLN A 249 17.02 4.84 3.03
N ASP A 250 15.93 5.57 3.25
CA ASP A 250 15.79 6.47 4.40
C ASP A 250 15.83 5.69 5.73
N LEU A 251 15.17 4.53 5.81
CA LEU A 251 15.26 3.64 6.98
C LEU A 251 16.70 3.13 7.22
N LEU A 252 17.42 2.71 6.17
CA LEU A 252 18.80 2.23 6.27
C LEU A 252 19.80 3.33 6.64
N LYS A 253 19.50 4.60 6.31
CA LYS A 253 20.30 5.78 6.66
C LYS A 253 19.98 6.35 8.03
N SER A 254 18.99 5.81 8.74
CA SER A 254 18.62 6.28 10.08
C SER A 254 19.77 6.15 11.07
N GLU A 255 19.87 7.07 12.02
CA GLU A 255 20.81 6.98 13.15
C GLU A 255 20.40 5.93 14.19
N ASP A 256 19.13 5.52 14.20
CA ASP A 256 18.63 4.47 15.09
C ASP A 256 18.87 3.08 14.48
N PHE A 257 19.76 2.30 15.09
CA PHE A 257 20.07 0.94 14.66
C PHE A 257 18.84 0.03 14.59
N LYS A 258 17.82 0.22 15.44
CA LYS A 258 16.56 -0.55 15.36
C LYS A 258 15.76 -0.19 14.10
N ILE A 259 15.79 1.06 13.67
CA ILE A 259 15.19 1.50 12.42
C ILE A 259 15.97 0.95 11.22
N GLN A 260 17.30 0.98 11.27
CA GLN A 260 18.13 0.36 10.23
C GLN A 260 17.77 -1.12 10.05
N LYS A 261 17.66 -1.89 11.15
CA LYS A 261 17.21 -3.29 11.09
C LYS A 261 15.83 -3.48 10.46
N ILE A 262 14.91 -2.55 10.68
CA ILE A 262 13.61 -2.55 9.99
C ILE A 262 13.83 -2.29 8.49
N GLY A 263 14.65 -1.31 8.12
CA GLY A 263 15.06 -1.06 6.75
C GLY A 263 15.60 -2.32 6.06
N LEU A 264 16.46 -3.08 6.74
CA LEU A 264 16.99 -4.36 6.23
C LEU A 264 15.90 -5.40 5.98
N ARG A 265 14.93 -5.52 6.91
CA ARG A 265 13.80 -6.45 6.76
C ARG A 265 12.84 -6.04 5.65
N VAL A 266 12.67 -4.74 5.42
CA VAL A 266 11.84 -4.23 4.32
C VAL A 266 12.58 -4.32 2.99
N ALA A 267 13.92 -4.24 2.97
CA ALA A 267 14.74 -4.34 1.76
C ALA A 267 14.51 -5.64 0.96
N ILE A 268 14.07 -6.70 1.63
CA ILE A 268 13.75 -8.00 1.02
C ILE A 268 12.27 -8.15 0.62
N CYS A 269 11.41 -7.19 0.94
CA CYS A 269 10.00 -7.19 0.52
C CYS A 269 9.84 -6.95 -0.98
N ASP A 270 8.64 -7.21 -1.48
CA ASP A 270 8.30 -7.14 -2.90
C ASP A 270 7.42 -5.93 -3.23
N LYS A 271 7.54 -5.48 -4.49
CA LYS A 271 6.64 -4.51 -5.12
C LYS A 271 5.90 -5.19 -6.29
N PRO A 272 4.72 -4.68 -6.70
CA PRO A 272 3.86 -5.38 -7.67
C PRO A 272 4.48 -5.51 -9.07
N PHE A 273 5.34 -4.58 -9.47
CA PHE A 273 5.95 -4.57 -10.80
C PHE A 273 7.41 -4.14 -10.73
N TYR A 274 8.26 -4.80 -11.51
CA TYR A 274 9.67 -4.50 -11.66
C TYR A 274 9.99 -4.00 -13.07
N ASN A 275 11.01 -3.15 -13.18
CA ASN A 275 11.52 -2.57 -14.42
C ASN A 275 13.05 -2.54 -14.37
N ARG A 276 13.69 -2.13 -15.47
CA ARG A 276 15.16 -2.14 -15.57
C ARG A 276 15.85 -1.14 -14.66
N SER A 277 15.26 0.04 -14.44
CA SER A 277 15.83 1.05 -13.54
C SER A 277 15.86 0.60 -12.07
N ASP A 278 15.08 -0.42 -11.69
CA ASP A 278 15.14 -0.97 -10.35
C ASP A 278 16.47 -1.66 -10.03
N ILE A 279 17.23 -2.09 -11.04
CA ILE A 279 18.55 -2.71 -10.83
C ILE A 279 19.48 -1.72 -10.14
N ASP A 280 19.55 -0.48 -10.63
CA ASP A 280 20.40 0.56 -10.06
C ASP A 280 19.98 0.91 -8.63
N GLU A 281 18.67 0.93 -8.35
CA GLU A 281 18.13 1.15 -7.01
C GLU A 281 18.44 -0.02 -6.05
N PHE A 282 18.43 -1.26 -6.54
CA PHE A 282 18.82 -2.43 -5.75
C PHE A 282 20.32 -2.46 -5.47
N GLU A 283 21.16 -2.10 -6.44
CA GLU A 283 22.62 -1.98 -6.21
C GLU A 283 22.91 -0.86 -5.20
N LEU A 284 22.17 0.26 -5.25
CA LEU A 284 22.24 1.29 -4.22
C LEU A 284 21.82 0.77 -2.84
N LEU A 285 20.76 -0.03 -2.75
CA LEU A 285 20.36 -0.67 -1.50
C LEU A 285 21.44 -1.62 -0.95
N LYS A 286 22.09 -2.42 -1.80
CA LYS A 286 23.19 -3.30 -1.39
C LYS A 286 24.34 -2.51 -0.77
N MET A 287 24.80 -1.46 -1.46
CA MET A 287 25.85 -0.57 -0.93
C MET A 287 25.46 0.04 0.42
N LEU A 288 24.20 0.46 0.59
CA LEU A 288 23.72 1.00 1.87
C LEU A 288 23.68 -0.07 2.97
N ILE A 289 23.24 -1.29 2.67
CA ILE A 289 23.23 -2.41 3.64
C ILE A 289 24.66 -2.71 4.12
N GLU A 290 25.61 -2.84 3.21
CA GLU A 290 27.02 -3.09 3.56
C GLU A 290 27.61 -1.97 4.42
N LYS A 291 27.27 -0.71 4.09
CA LYS A 291 27.73 0.45 4.85
C LYS A 291 27.07 0.57 6.23
N SER A 292 25.78 0.25 6.34
CA SER A 292 25.02 0.42 7.60
C SER A 292 25.28 -0.70 8.61
N PHE A 293 25.70 -1.89 8.17
CA PHE A 293 25.88 -3.07 9.04
C PHE A 293 27.31 -3.60 9.06
N LEU A 294 28.23 -2.77 9.56
CA LEU A 294 29.61 -3.18 9.83
C LEU A 294 29.71 -4.06 11.10
N PRO A 295 30.77 -4.88 11.23
CA PRO A 295 31.08 -5.55 12.49
C PRO A 295 31.17 -4.54 13.63
N ARG A 296 30.44 -4.80 14.71
CA ARG A 296 30.36 -3.96 15.92
C ARG A 296 31.28 -4.44 17.04
N GLY A 297 31.61 -5.73 17.04
CA GLY A 297 32.58 -6.30 17.96
C GLY A 297 34.02 -6.13 17.51
N GLU A 298 34.94 -6.13 18.47
CA GLU A 298 36.38 -6.08 18.20
C GLU A 298 36.91 -7.51 17.95
N ILE A 299 37.49 -7.76 16.78
CA ILE A 299 38.16 -9.03 16.49
C ILE A 299 39.53 -9.03 17.18
N SER A 300 39.84 -10.11 17.90
CA SER A 300 41.09 -10.32 18.61
C SER A 300 41.57 -11.76 18.45
N VAL A 301 42.81 -12.03 18.84
CA VAL A 301 43.44 -13.34 18.65
C VAL A 301 43.73 -13.96 20.02
N LYS A 302 43.29 -15.20 20.23
CA LYS A 302 43.51 -15.96 21.45
C LYS A 302 44.39 -17.19 21.20
N LYS A 303 45.41 -17.37 22.05
CA LYS A 303 46.24 -18.57 22.06
C LYS A 303 45.47 -19.76 22.63
N GLN A 304 45.54 -20.90 21.95
CA GLN A 304 44.95 -22.13 22.46
C GLN A 304 45.81 -22.72 23.60
N LEU A 305 45.17 -23.19 24.67
CA LEU A 305 45.83 -23.63 25.91
C LEU A 305 46.87 -24.76 25.74
N LEU A 306 46.83 -25.49 24.62
CA LEU A 306 47.63 -26.70 24.38
C LEU A 306 48.30 -26.73 22.99
N THR A 307 48.19 -25.67 22.19
CA THR A 307 48.82 -25.59 20.87
C THR A 307 49.39 -24.19 20.64
N SER A 308 50.40 -24.08 19.78
CA SER A 308 50.88 -22.79 19.27
C SER A 308 49.93 -22.16 18.25
N LYS A 309 48.75 -22.76 18.01
CA LYS A 309 47.76 -22.23 17.09
C LYS A 309 46.98 -21.11 17.77
N GLU A 310 46.85 -20.03 17.01
CA GLU A 310 46.04 -18.88 17.35
C GLU A 310 44.65 -19.04 16.73
N LYS A 311 43.61 -18.64 17.46
CA LYS A 311 42.22 -18.61 16.98
C LYS A 311 41.69 -17.19 17.08
N GLU A 312 41.07 -16.71 16.01
CA GLU A 312 40.34 -15.46 16.02
C GLU A 312 39.07 -15.60 16.88
N VAL A 313 38.82 -14.59 17.69
CA VAL A 313 37.66 -14.46 18.56
C VAL A 313 37.20 -13.02 18.51
N TRP A 314 35.95 -12.74 18.87
CA TRP A 314 35.45 -11.37 18.93
C TRP A 314 34.97 -10.98 20.31
N ASN A 315 35.19 -9.72 20.66
CA ASN A 315 34.75 -9.10 21.91
C ASN A 315 33.47 -8.31 21.64
N CYS A 316 32.43 -8.64 22.39
CA CYS A 316 31.13 -8.02 22.23
C CYS A 316 31.06 -6.66 22.94
N GLU A 317 30.31 -5.71 22.37
CA GLU A 317 30.07 -4.39 22.96
C GLU A 317 29.40 -4.47 24.35
N CYS A 318 28.74 -5.58 24.69
CA CYS A 318 28.18 -5.81 26.03
C CYS A 318 29.25 -6.13 27.09
N GLY A 319 30.52 -6.20 26.71
CA GLY A 319 31.65 -6.50 27.58
C GLY A 319 32.06 -7.99 27.63
N ASN A 320 31.28 -8.89 27.04
CA ASN A 320 31.63 -10.31 26.97
C ASN A 320 32.75 -10.55 25.95
N LYS A 321 33.79 -11.29 26.34
CA LYS A 321 35.02 -11.45 25.55
C LYS A 321 35.20 -12.88 25.05
N ASN A 322 36.02 -13.01 24.00
CA ASN A 322 36.42 -14.30 23.43
C ASN A 322 35.27 -15.13 22.84
N ASN A 323 34.28 -14.50 22.21
CA ASN A 323 33.24 -15.23 21.47
C ASN A 323 33.84 -15.84 20.19
N GLU A 324 33.35 -17.00 19.76
CA GLU A 324 33.81 -17.58 18.51
C GLU A 324 33.35 -16.73 17.31
N ILE A 325 34.20 -16.62 16.28
CA ILE A 325 33.79 -16.02 15.00
C ILE A 325 32.61 -16.82 14.45
N ASP A 326 31.62 -16.11 13.90
CA ASP A 326 30.34 -16.63 13.42
C ASP A 326 29.38 -17.18 14.49
N ASP A 327 29.73 -17.07 15.78
CA ASP A 327 28.86 -17.44 16.89
C ASP A 327 28.22 -16.21 17.57
N TYR A 328 27.19 -16.46 18.36
CA TYR A 328 26.48 -15.45 19.13
C TYR A 328 27.18 -15.18 20.46
N CYS A 329 27.15 -13.93 20.89
CA CYS A 329 27.63 -13.58 22.21
C CYS A 329 26.85 -14.34 23.29
N SER A 330 27.54 -15.12 24.12
CA SER A 330 26.89 -15.94 25.15
C SER A 330 26.16 -15.15 26.25
N SER A 331 26.43 -13.84 26.34
CA SER A 331 25.76 -12.96 27.30
C SER A 331 24.54 -12.24 26.73
N CYS A 332 24.65 -11.65 25.54
CA CYS A 332 23.57 -10.84 24.96
C CYS A 332 22.85 -11.50 23.77
N ASN A 333 23.32 -12.66 23.32
CA ASN A 333 22.80 -13.43 22.19
C ASN A 333 22.76 -12.68 20.84
N LEU A 334 23.62 -11.67 20.69
CA LEU A 334 23.83 -10.95 19.42
C LEU A 334 25.08 -11.49 18.73
N ASP A 335 25.05 -11.57 17.40
CA ASP A 335 26.24 -11.80 16.60
C ASP A 335 27.13 -10.53 16.54
N ILE A 336 28.28 -10.63 15.86
CA ILE A 336 29.23 -9.52 15.71
C ILE A 336 28.65 -8.30 14.98
N TYR A 337 27.56 -8.47 14.23
CA TYR A 337 26.85 -7.40 13.53
C TYR A 337 25.70 -6.82 14.37
N GLY A 338 25.46 -7.35 15.57
CA GLY A 338 24.43 -6.87 16.48
C GLY A 338 23.03 -7.46 16.23
N PHE A 339 22.91 -8.66 15.66
CA PHE A 339 21.63 -9.32 15.37
C PHE A 339 21.39 -10.58 16.20
N TYR A 340 20.14 -10.79 16.62
CA TYR A 340 19.69 -12.06 17.19
C TYR A 340 19.56 -13.14 16.12
N GLN A 341 19.57 -14.40 16.52
CA GLN A 341 19.41 -15.54 15.61
C GLN A 341 18.10 -15.53 14.81
N SER A 342 17.04 -15.00 15.41
CA SER A 342 15.72 -14.89 14.77
C SER A 342 15.59 -13.72 13.78
N GLU A 343 16.59 -12.84 13.70
CA GLU A 343 16.55 -11.65 12.85
C GLU A 343 17.13 -11.91 11.45
N THR A 344 16.60 -11.19 10.45
CA THR A 344 17.16 -11.15 9.10
C THR A 344 18.57 -10.56 9.13
N LYS A 345 19.54 -11.30 8.61
CA LYS A 345 20.95 -10.91 8.56
C LYS A 345 21.29 -10.15 7.27
N PRO A 346 22.27 -9.21 7.29
CA PRO A 346 22.70 -8.47 6.11
C PRO A 346 23.04 -9.36 4.91
N ASN A 347 23.87 -10.39 5.11
CA ASN A 347 24.28 -11.31 4.03
C ASN A 347 23.10 -12.05 3.37
N ASN A 348 22.08 -12.41 4.16
CA ASN A 348 20.88 -13.04 3.60
C ASN A 348 20.05 -12.04 2.78
N ALA A 349 19.96 -10.79 3.22
CA ALA A 349 19.28 -9.74 2.46
C ALA A 349 20.00 -9.43 1.14
N LEU A 350 21.33 -9.29 1.17
CA LEU A 350 22.16 -9.07 -0.02
C LEU A 350 21.95 -10.19 -1.05
N ARG A 351 22.02 -11.45 -0.62
CA ARG A 351 21.75 -12.62 -1.49
C ARG A 351 20.36 -12.56 -2.13
N LEU A 352 19.32 -12.24 -1.36
CA LEU A 352 17.96 -12.14 -1.89
C LEU A 352 17.81 -10.97 -2.88
N ILE A 353 18.52 -9.86 -2.66
CA ILE A 353 18.55 -8.75 -3.62
C ILE A 353 19.27 -9.16 -4.91
N ASP A 354 20.40 -9.87 -4.82
CA ASP A 354 21.12 -10.40 -5.99
C ASP A 354 20.23 -11.34 -6.83
N GLU A 355 19.46 -12.20 -6.17
CA GLU A 355 18.48 -13.06 -6.83
C GLU A 355 17.42 -12.25 -7.59
N LYS A 356 16.91 -11.16 -7.01
CA LYS A 356 15.97 -10.25 -7.70
C LYS A 356 16.60 -9.57 -8.90
N ILE A 357 17.82 -9.04 -8.76
CA ILE A 357 18.57 -8.41 -9.86
C ILE A 357 18.77 -9.42 -11.00
N ALA A 358 19.20 -10.64 -10.69
CA ALA A 358 19.44 -11.69 -11.69
C ALA A 358 18.17 -12.02 -12.49
N VAL A 359 17.01 -12.13 -11.81
CA VAL A 359 15.71 -12.37 -12.46
C VAL A 359 15.33 -11.18 -13.35
N ILE A 360 15.46 -9.95 -12.86
CA ILE A 360 15.14 -8.74 -13.64
C ILE A 360 16.02 -8.68 -14.91
N CYS A 361 17.33 -8.87 -14.78
CA CYS A 361 18.27 -8.89 -15.90
C CYS A 361 17.95 -9.98 -16.94
N THR A 362 17.44 -11.13 -16.49
CA THR A 362 17.12 -12.26 -17.38
C THR A 362 15.86 -12.00 -18.21
N PHE A 363 14.84 -11.38 -17.63
CA PHE A 363 13.50 -11.27 -18.22
C PHE A 363 13.14 -9.88 -18.76
N ILE A 364 13.86 -8.82 -18.36
CA ILE A 364 13.60 -7.43 -18.78
C ILE A 364 14.78 -6.93 -19.64
N LYS A 365 14.56 -6.86 -20.95
CA LYS A 365 15.59 -6.56 -21.95
C LYS A 365 15.89 -5.10 -22.18
#